data_AF-A0A7S0N416-F1
#
_entry.id   AF-A0A7S0N416-F1
#
_cell.length_a   1.000
_cell.length_b   1.000
_cell.length_c   1.000
_cell.angle_alpha   90.00
_cell.angle_beta   90.00
_cell.angle_gamma   90.00
#
_symmetry.space_group_name_H-M   'P 1'
#
loop_
_entity.id
_entity.type
_entity.pdbx_description
1 polymer ?
#
loop_
_entity_poly.entity_id
_entity_poly.type
_entity_poly.pdbx_seq_one_letter_code
_entity_poly.pdbx_strand_id
1 'polypeptide(L)'
;VCEDCPYDEEIDVTDLASGDRIVVVSTYSEAGVVVERNTYVYTLFIPFPRLTDVAFPAPPAAVAPAPFNAFTYLFNVTLPVGTTSVPVTLSKDPGVLRTDVTYVGVASGANRTVCEDCPYDEEIDVTDLASGDRIVVVSTYSEAGVVVERNTYVYTLFIPFPRLTDVAFPAPPAAVAPAPFNAFTYLFNVTLPVGTTSVPVTLSKDPGVLRTDVTYVGVASGANRTVCEDCPY
;
A
#
# COMPACT_ATOMS: atom_id res chain seq x y z
N VAL A 1 -9.07 43.33 -8.97
CA VAL A 1 -8.14 44.36 -9.51
C VAL A 1 -8.81 45.73 -9.45
N CYS A 2 -8.12 46.77 -8.99
CA CYS A 2 -8.64 48.11 -8.69
C CYS A 2 -7.98 49.21 -9.55
N GLU A 3 -8.63 50.37 -9.64
CA GLU A 3 -8.04 51.65 -10.09
C GLU A 3 -7.93 52.59 -8.87
N ASP A 4 -6.85 53.39 -8.80
CA ASP A 4 -6.50 54.21 -7.63
C ASP A 4 -6.56 53.43 -6.31
N CYS A 5 -5.91 52.25 -6.33
CA CYS A 5 -5.92 51.31 -5.23
C CYS A 5 -5.46 51.96 -3.90
N PRO A 6 -6.11 51.62 -2.77
CA PRO A 6 -5.74 52.14 -1.47
C PRO A 6 -4.32 51.70 -1.09
N TYR A 7 -3.60 52.58 -0.41
CA TYR A 7 -2.34 52.24 0.24
C TYR A 7 -2.62 51.68 1.62
N ASP A 8 -1.76 50.78 2.09
CA ASP A 8 -1.81 50.18 3.43
C ASP A 8 -3.10 49.38 3.75
N GLU A 9 -3.86 49.01 2.71
CA GLU A 9 -5.02 48.12 2.79
C GLU A 9 -4.77 46.84 1.99
N GLU A 10 -5.40 45.74 2.41
CA GLU A 10 -5.34 44.48 1.69
C GLU A 10 -6.17 44.57 0.39
N ILE A 11 -5.54 44.21 -0.72
CA ILE A 11 -6.20 44.12 -2.03
C ILE A 11 -6.25 42.64 -2.40
N ASP A 12 -7.47 42.09 -2.40
CA ASP A 12 -7.66 40.70 -2.77
C ASP A 12 -7.53 40.50 -4.29
N VAL A 13 -6.78 39.47 -4.67
CA VAL A 13 -6.55 39.04 -6.05
C VAL A 13 -6.91 37.57 -6.14
N THR A 14 -7.99 37.27 -6.88
CA THR A 14 -8.55 35.93 -7.00
C THR A 14 -8.11 35.25 -8.29
N ASP A 15 -8.45 33.97 -8.43
CA ASP A 15 -8.29 33.18 -9.67
C ASP A 15 -6.84 33.07 -10.17
N LEU A 16 -5.88 33.11 -9.24
CA LEU A 16 -4.46 33.02 -9.54
C LEU A 16 -4.08 31.64 -10.07
N ALA A 17 -3.38 31.60 -11.20
CA ALA A 17 -2.76 30.42 -11.78
C ALA A 17 -1.23 30.57 -11.85
N SER A 18 -0.54 29.43 -11.94
CA SER A 18 0.92 29.44 -12.13
C SER A 18 1.27 30.04 -13.49
N GLY A 19 2.23 30.96 -13.52
CA GLY A 19 2.60 31.71 -14.72
C GLY A 19 1.81 33.01 -14.92
N ASP A 20 0.76 33.26 -14.13
CA ASP A 20 0.07 34.54 -14.13
C ASP A 20 0.98 35.70 -13.72
N ARG A 21 0.54 36.92 -14.02
CA ARG A 21 1.28 38.14 -13.71
C ARG A 21 0.43 39.15 -12.97
N ILE A 22 0.96 39.68 -11.87
CA ILE A 22 0.42 40.87 -11.22
C ILE A 22 1.21 42.07 -11.72
N VAL A 23 0.51 43.04 -12.30
CA VAL A 23 1.10 44.28 -12.83
C VAL A 23 0.63 45.45 -11.98
N VAL A 24 1.58 46.14 -11.35
CA VAL A 24 1.33 47.35 -10.55
C VAL A 24 1.91 48.54 -11.28
N VAL A 25 1.08 49.56 -11.55
CA VAL A 25 1.51 50.80 -12.17
C VAL A 25 1.39 51.93 -11.16
N SER A 26 2.51 52.54 -10.80
CA SER A 26 2.54 53.76 -9.98
C SER A 26 2.74 54.96 -10.90
N THR A 27 1.87 55.96 -10.81
CA THR A 27 1.95 57.19 -11.60
C THR A 27 2.03 58.39 -10.65
N TYR A 28 3.10 59.18 -10.76
CA TYR A 28 3.21 60.48 -10.10
C TYR A 28 2.85 61.58 -11.10
N SER A 29 2.00 62.51 -10.68
CA SER A 29 1.56 63.63 -11.51
C SER A 29 1.61 64.95 -10.74
N GLU A 30 2.03 66.02 -11.41
CA GLU A 30 2.01 67.39 -10.90
C GLU A 30 1.05 68.23 -11.77
N ALA A 31 0.10 68.92 -11.14
CA ALA A 31 -0.91 69.74 -11.84
C ALA A 31 -1.65 69.01 -12.99
N GLY A 32 -1.87 67.71 -12.85
CA GLY A 32 -2.54 66.87 -13.86
C GLY A 32 -1.63 66.37 -14.99
N VAL A 33 -0.32 66.66 -14.93
CA VAL A 33 0.68 66.17 -15.88
C VAL A 33 1.46 65.03 -15.24
N VAL A 34 1.51 63.88 -15.92
CA VAL A 34 2.33 62.73 -15.48
C VAL A 34 3.81 63.12 -15.53
N VAL A 35 4.47 63.08 -14.37
CA VAL A 35 5.90 63.35 -14.21
C VAL A 35 6.69 62.05 -14.25
N GLU A 36 6.18 61.00 -13.60
CA GLU A 36 6.84 59.69 -13.54
C GLU A 36 5.81 58.57 -13.58
N ARG A 37 6.14 57.47 -14.26
CA ARG A 37 5.35 56.25 -14.25
C ARG A 37 6.26 55.04 -14.16
N ASN A 38 6.07 54.26 -13.10
CA ASN A 38 6.79 53.03 -12.84
C ASN A 38 5.86 51.83 -12.98
N THR A 39 6.34 50.76 -13.63
CA THR A 39 5.59 49.51 -13.81
C THR A 39 6.37 48.37 -13.19
N TYR A 40 5.72 47.67 -12.27
CA TYR A 40 6.24 46.51 -11.57
C TYR A 40 5.46 45.28 -12.03
N VAL A 41 6.17 44.25 -12.49
CA VAL A 41 5.55 43.01 -12.99
C VAL A 41 6.06 41.85 -12.14
N TYR A 42 5.14 41.20 -11.45
CA TYR A 42 5.41 40.00 -10.65
C TYR A 42 4.87 38.79 -11.39
N THR A 43 5.72 37.84 -11.76
CA THR A 43 5.27 36.56 -12.30
C THR A 43 5.07 35.59 -11.15
N LEU A 44 3.90 34.98 -11.08
CA LEU A 44 3.54 34.04 -10.03
C LEU A 44 4.02 32.64 -10.39
N PHE A 45 4.63 31.95 -9.44
CA PHE A 45 4.93 30.53 -9.53
C PHE A 45 4.18 29.82 -8.42
N ILE A 46 3.07 29.18 -8.80
CA ILE A 46 2.21 28.43 -7.87
C ILE A 46 2.50 26.95 -8.12
N PRO A 47 2.99 26.20 -7.12
CA PRO A 47 3.18 24.77 -7.26
C PRO A 47 1.82 24.05 -7.31
N PHE A 48 1.74 22.99 -8.09
CA PHE A 48 0.55 22.14 -8.15
C PHE A 48 0.63 21.02 -7.10
N PRO A 49 -0.52 20.52 -6.61
CA PRO A 49 -0.57 19.46 -5.60
C PRO A 49 0.00 18.15 -6.12
N ARG A 50 0.69 17.41 -5.25
CA ARG A 50 1.24 16.08 -5.52
C ARG A 50 0.84 15.09 -4.45
N LEU A 51 0.86 13.80 -4.80
CA LEU A 51 0.78 12.72 -3.83
C LEU A 51 2.07 12.71 -3.00
N THR A 52 1.94 12.77 -1.69
CA THR A 52 3.08 12.87 -0.77
C THR A 52 3.38 11.54 -0.08
N ASP A 53 2.36 10.69 0.13
CA ASP A 53 2.55 9.37 0.71
C ASP A 53 1.46 8.36 0.30
N VAL A 54 1.82 7.08 0.36
CA VAL A 54 0.93 5.92 0.30
C VAL A 54 1.33 4.98 1.44
N ALA A 55 0.60 5.06 2.54
CA ALA A 55 0.91 4.34 3.76
C ALA A 55 0.27 2.94 3.79
N PHE A 56 1.03 1.99 4.33
CA PHE A 56 0.59 0.64 4.69
C PHE A 56 0.82 0.43 6.20
N PRO A 57 -0.05 -0.30 6.92
CA PRO A 57 0.13 -0.59 8.35
C PRO A 57 1.34 -1.52 8.59
N ALA A 58 2.46 -0.88 8.93
CA ALA A 58 3.73 -1.44 9.41
C ALA A 58 4.60 -2.21 8.39
N PRO A 59 5.93 -2.11 8.59
CA PRO A 59 6.78 -1.33 7.71
C PRO A 59 6.92 -2.00 6.35
N PRO A 60 7.05 -1.17 5.31
CA PRO A 60 8.22 -1.32 4.48
C PRO A 60 9.18 -0.19 4.86
N ALA A 61 10.45 -0.53 5.01
CA ALA A 61 11.43 0.34 4.38
C ALA A 61 11.10 0.25 2.89
N ALA A 62 10.12 1.02 2.42
CA ALA A 62 9.84 1.16 1.01
C ALA A 62 11.07 1.85 0.45
N VAL A 63 12.02 1.05 -0.03
CA VAL A 63 13.15 1.59 -0.75
C VAL A 63 12.55 2.10 -2.04
N ALA A 64 12.40 3.43 -2.15
CA ALA A 64 12.08 4.08 -3.39
C ALA A 64 13.16 3.68 -4.41
N PRO A 65 12.85 2.85 -5.43
CA PRO A 65 13.77 2.63 -6.52
C PRO A 65 13.93 3.95 -7.27
N ALA A 66 15.14 4.16 -7.77
CA ALA A 66 15.43 5.30 -8.61
C ALA A 66 14.41 5.35 -9.77
N PRO A 67 13.79 6.51 -10.06
CA PRO A 67 12.83 6.62 -11.15
C PRO A 67 13.53 6.29 -12.47
N PHE A 68 13.14 5.17 -13.10
CA PHE A 68 13.62 4.81 -14.44
C PHE A 68 12.86 5.56 -15.56
N ASN A 69 11.78 6.26 -15.20
CA ASN A 69 11.19 7.37 -15.94
C ASN A 69 10.55 8.32 -14.92
N ALA A 70 10.46 9.62 -15.20
CA ALA A 70 10.07 10.63 -14.20
C ALA A 70 8.60 10.56 -13.69
N PHE A 71 7.81 9.58 -14.15
CA PHE A 71 6.36 9.50 -13.90
C PHE A 71 5.89 8.13 -13.40
N THR A 72 6.77 7.13 -13.37
CA THR A 72 6.48 5.78 -12.88
C THR A 72 7.46 5.42 -11.77
N TYR A 73 6.91 5.19 -10.59
CA TYR A 73 7.64 4.81 -9.39
C TYR A 73 7.28 3.38 -9.05
N LEU A 74 8.28 2.52 -8.86
CA LEU A 74 8.07 1.13 -8.45
C LEU A 74 8.34 1.04 -6.95
N PHE A 75 7.81 0.08 -6.21
CA PHE A 75 8.14 -0.13 -4.80
C PHE A 75 7.94 -1.60 -4.49
N ASN A 76 8.67 -2.08 -3.48
CA ASN A 76 8.43 -3.40 -2.90
C ASN A 76 7.89 -3.20 -1.49
N VAL A 77 6.79 -3.87 -1.18
CA VAL A 77 6.13 -3.85 0.13
C VAL A 77 6.14 -5.25 0.69
N THR A 78 6.79 -5.44 1.84
CA THR A 78 6.73 -6.71 2.57
C THR A 78 5.61 -6.62 3.59
N LEU A 79 4.65 -7.53 3.52
CA LEU A 79 3.55 -7.63 4.46
C LEU A 79 3.75 -8.84 5.39
N PRO A 80 3.06 -8.89 6.55
CA PRO A 80 3.09 -10.04 7.43
C PRO A 80 2.70 -11.36 6.75
N VAL A 81 3.12 -12.48 7.34
CA VAL A 81 2.77 -13.83 6.85
C VAL A 81 1.25 -14.00 6.81
N GLY A 82 0.74 -14.50 5.68
CA GLY A 82 -0.67 -14.81 5.51
C GLY A 82 -1.62 -13.61 5.47
N THR A 83 -1.13 -12.38 5.30
CA THR A 83 -1.97 -11.21 5.07
C THR A 83 -2.82 -11.38 3.81
N THR A 84 -4.13 -11.29 3.94
CA THR A 84 -5.10 -11.34 2.82
C THR A 84 -5.77 -10.00 2.54
N SER A 85 -5.62 -9.02 3.43
CA SER A 85 -6.12 -7.67 3.25
C SER A 85 -5.24 -6.65 3.98
N VAL A 86 -5.22 -5.41 3.48
CA VAL A 86 -4.48 -4.32 4.09
C VAL A 86 -5.22 -2.99 3.90
N PRO A 87 -5.35 -2.14 4.93
CA PRO A 87 -5.75 -0.75 4.74
C PRO A 87 -4.61 0.03 4.09
N VAL A 88 -4.95 0.89 3.14
CA VAL A 88 -4.04 1.83 2.48
C VAL A 88 -4.52 3.24 2.76
N THR A 89 -3.62 4.15 3.11
CA THR A 89 -3.93 5.58 3.29
C THR A 89 -3.14 6.41 2.32
N LEU A 90 -3.79 7.38 1.68
CA LEU A 90 -3.19 8.31 0.73
C LEU A 90 -3.05 9.69 1.36
N SER A 91 -1.92 10.36 1.18
CA SER A 91 -1.74 11.75 1.59
C SER A 91 -1.22 12.60 0.44
N LYS A 92 -1.57 13.88 0.43
CA LYS A 92 -1.20 14.82 -0.63
C LYS A 92 -0.95 16.23 -0.13
N ASP A 93 -0.33 17.04 -0.98
CA ASP A 93 -0.28 18.48 -0.80
C ASP A 93 -1.71 19.10 -0.84
N PRO A 94 -1.90 20.29 -0.24
CA PRO A 94 -3.14 21.06 -0.39
C PRO A 94 -3.48 21.35 -1.86
N GLY A 95 -4.76 21.31 -2.20
CA GLY A 95 -5.26 21.52 -3.57
C GLY A 95 -6.02 20.33 -4.13
N VAL A 96 -6.54 20.45 -5.35
CA VAL A 96 -7.32 19.39 -6.01
C VAL A 96 -6.37 18.44 -6.75
N LEU A 97 -6.42 17.16 -6.38
CA LEU A 97 -5.66 16.09 -7.02
C LEU A 97 -6.51 14.84 -7.02
N ARG A 98 -6.75 14.25 -8.20
CA ARG A 98 -7.47 12.97 -8.30
C ARG A 98 -6.49 11.83 -8.18
N THR A 99 -6.79 10.84 -7.35
CA THR A 99 -6.00 9.60 -7.28
C THR A 99 -6.89 8.38 -7.41
N ASP A 100 -6.53 7.46 -8.30
CA ASP A 100 -7.22 6.18 -8.47
C ASP A 100 -6.32 5.05 -7.96
N VAL A 101 -6.91 4.02 -7.33
CA VAL A 101 -6.18 2.84 -6.83
C VAL A 101 -6.73 1.58 -7.49
N THR A 102 -5.82 0.79 -8.05
CA THR A 102 -6.13 -0.48 -8.74
C THR A 102 -5.32 -1.61 -8.13
N TYR A 103 -5.98 -2.74 -7.89
CA TYR A 103 -5.32 -3.99 -7.57
C TYR A 103 -5.07 -4.79 -8.85
N VAL A 104 -3.86 -5.33 -8.98
CA VAL A 104 -3.42 -6.11 -10.15
C VAL A 104 -2.98 -7.48 -9.65
N GLY A 105 -3.82 -8.49 -9.90
CA GLY A 105 -3.50 -9.88 -9.66
C GLY A 105 -2.54 -10.40 -10.72
N VAL A 106 -1.28 -10.56 -10.37
CA VAL A 106 -0.23 -10.97 -11.32
C VAL A 106 -0.35 -12.45 -11.65
N ALA A 107 -0.57 -13.29 -10.62
CA ALA A 107 -0.73 -14.73 -10.82
C ALA A 107 -2.10 -15.10 -11.44
N SER A 108 -3.16 -14.38 -11.03
CA SER A 108 -4.52 -14.61 -11.52
C SER A 108 -4.79 -13.94 -12.88
N GLY A 109 -4.01 -12.91 -13.24
CA GLY A 109 -4.25 -12.05 -14.40
C GLY A 109 -5.47 -11.12 -14.24
N ALA A 110 -6.09 -11.11 -13.05
CA ALA A 110 -7.31 -10.34 -12.80
C ALA A 110 -6.98 -8.99 -12.15
N ASN A 111 -7.42 -7.92 -12.79
CA ASN A 111 -7.32 -6.57 -12.26
C ASN A 111 -8.68 -6.12 -11.73
N ARG A 112 -8.67 -5.34 -10.65
CA ARG A 112 -9.88 -4.70 -10.12
C ARG A 112 -9.59 -3.30 -9.64
N THR A 113 -10.53 -2.41 -9.86
CA THR A 113 -10.52 -1.08 -9.23
C THR A 113 -10.76 -1.25 -7.74
N VAL A 114 -9.90 -0.65 -6.91
CA VAL A 114 -10.11 -0.54 -5.47
C VAL A 114 -10.98 0.68 -5.20
N CYS A 115 -10.61 1.82 -5.76
CA CYS A 115 -11.39 3.06 -5.73
C CYS A 115 -11.03 3.96 -6.93
N GLU A 116 -11.97 4.81 -7.31
CA GLU A 116 -11.79 5.92 -8.26
C GLU A 116 -11.99 7.22 -7.49
N ASP A 117 -11.15 8.22 -7.73
CA ASP A 117 -11.09 9.47 -6.95
C ASP A 117 -11.09 9.20 -5.45
N CYS A 118 -10.12 8.39 -5.04
CA CYS A 118 -9.99 7.85 -3.70
C CYS A 118 -9.86 8.96 -2.66
N PRO A 119 -10.45 8.76 -1.46
CA PRO A 119 -10.30 9.72 -0.37
C PRO A 119 -8.84 9.78 0.09
N TYR A 120 -8.45 10.95 0.57
CA TYR A 120 -7.16 11.15 1.22
C TYR A 120 -7.34 11.16 2.74
N ASP A 121 -6.32 10.75 3.46
CA ASP A 121 -6.26 10.69 4.93
C ASP A 121 -7.34 9.78 5.55
N GLU A 122 -7.89 8.86 4.75
CA GLU A 122 -8.82 7.80 5.14
C GLU A 122 -8.25 6.42 4.77
N GLU A 123 -8.69 5.38 5.47
CA GLU A 123 -8.30 4.00 5.17
C GLU A 123 -9.11 3.43 4.00
N ILE A 124 -8.39 2.86 3.03
CA ILE A 124 -8.95 2.17 1.88
C ILE A 124 -8.56 0.70 1.98
N ASP A 125 -9.53 -0.18 2.20
CA ASP A 125 -9.28 -1.61 2.31
C ASP A 125 -8.98 -2.25 0.95
N VAL A 126 -7.81 -2.90 0.86
CA VAL A 126 -7.44 -3.73 -0.28
C VAL A 126 -7.42 -5.18 0.14
N THR A 127 -8.33 -5.99 -0.40
CA THR A 127 -8.51 -7.41 -0.07
C THR A 127 -7.94 -8.36 -1.12
N ASP A 128 -8.04 -9.66 -0.83
CA ASP A 128 -7.68 -10.77 -1.73
C ASP A 128 -6.22 -10.73 -2.19
N LEU A 129 -5.36 -10.23 -1.30
CA LEU A 129 -3.94 -10.04 -1.58
C LEU A 129 -3.24 -11.39 -1.76
N ALA A 130 -2.40 -11.47 -2.77
CA ALA A 130 -1.46 -12.58 -2.95
C ALA A 130 -0.02 -12.08 -3.14
N SER A 131 0.94 -12.91 -2.75
CA SER A 131 2.36 -12.60 -2.91
C SER A 131 2.70 -12.49 -4.40
N GLY A 132 3.40 -11.41 -4.76
CA GLY A 132 3.73 -11.06 -6.15
C GLY A 132 2.72 -10.16 -6.85
N ASP A 133 1.52 -9.99 -6.29
CA ASP A 133 0.51 -9.07 -6.83
C ASP A 133 0.89 -7.62 -6.58
N ARG A 134 0.15 -6.68 -7.18
CA ARG A 134 0.50 -5.25 -7.13
C ARG A 134 -0.68 -4.37 -6.75
N ILE A 135 -0.37 -3.27 -6.08
CA ILE A 135 -1.26 -2.13 -5.92
C ILE A 135 -0.70 -1.00 -6.79
N VAL A 136 -1.52 -0.48 -7.68
CA VAL A 136 -1.18 0.61 -8.60
C VAL A 136 -1.97 1.84 -8.22
N VAL A 137 -1.27 2.91 -7.86
CA VAL A 137 -1.83 4.20 -7.49
C VAL A 137 -1.52 5.20 -8.60
N VAL A 138 -2.53 5.85 -9.16
CA VAL A 138 -2.35 6.83 -10.23
C VAL A 138 -2.89 8.17 -9.76
N SER A 139 -1.99 9.14 -9.56
CA SER A 139 -2.37 10.52 -9.24
C SER A 139 -2.38 11.38 -10.51
N THR A 140 -3.45 12.11 -10.74
CA THR A 140 -3.64 12.99 -11.89
C THR A 140 -3.99 14.40 -11.42
N TYR A 141 -3.14 15.36 -11.77
CA TYR A 141 -3.43 16.78 -11.62
C TYR A 141 -3.98 17.33 -12.94
N SER A 142 -5.02 18.14 -12.87
CA SER A 142 -5.65 18.74 -14.05
C SER A 142 -6.08 20.17 -13.78
N GLU A 143 -5.91 21.02 -14.77
CA GLU A 143 -6.35 22.41 -14.77
C GLU A 143 -7.37 22.58 -15.90
N ALA A 144 -8.55 23.13 -15.58
CA ALA A 144 -9.65 23.33 -16.54
C ALA A 144 -10.00 22.08 -17.39
N GLY A 145 -9.88 20.89 -16.79
CA GLY A 145 -10.17 19.61 -17.45
C GLY A 145 -9.03 19.05 -18.32
N VAL A 146 -7.87 19.72 -18.37
CA VAL A 146 -6.68 19.24 -19.09
C VAL A 146 -5.70 18.64 -18.10
N VAL A 147 -5.21 17.43 -18.39
CA VAL A 147 -4.19 16.78 -17.55
C VAL A 147 -2.86 17.50 -17.68
N VAL A 148 -2.37 18.02 -16.56
CA VAL A 148 -1.09 18.73 -16.46
C VAL A 148 0.02 17.77 -16.02
N GLU A 149 -0.24 16.95 -15.01
CA GLU A 149 0.70 15.93 -14.53
C GLU A 149 -0.04 14.64 -14.20
N ARG A 150 0.60 13.50 -14.51
CA ARG A 150 0.13 12.18 -14.12
C ARG A 150 1.30 11.34 -13.65
N ASN A 151 1.23 10.86 -12.41
CA ASN A 151 2.22 9.98 -11.81
C ASN A 151 1.58 8.61 -11.51
N THR A 152 2.36 7.55 -11.67
CA THR A 152 1.96 6.16 -11.39
C THR A 152 2.92 5.56 -10.38
N TYR A 153 2.38 4.99 -9.31
CA TYR A 153 3.13 4.35 -8.24
C TYR A 153 2.71 2.88 -8.18
N VAL A 154 3.66 1.95 -8.26
CA VAL A 154 3.41 0.51 -8.35
C VAL A 154 4.06 -0.18 -7.16
N TYR A 155 3.25 -0.70 -6.25
CA TYR A 155 3.68 -1.41 -5.06
C TYR A 155 3.56 -2.91 -5.30
N THR A 156 4.69 -3.59 -5.49
CA THR A 156 4.74 -5.06 -5.59
C THR A 156 4.72 -5.64 -4.18
N LEU A 157 3.77 -6.53 -3.93
CA LEU A 157 3.55 -7.14 -2.63
C LEU A 157 4.40 -8.39 -2.46
N PHE A 158 5.08 -8.48 -1.32
CA PHE A 158 5.75 -9.69 -0.86
C PHE A 158 5.08 -10.15 0.43
N ILE A 159 4.29 -11.21 0.33
CA ILE A 159 3.59 -11.83 1.46
C ILE A 159 4.23 -13.21 1.68
N PRO A 160 4.89 -13.45 2.82
CA PRO A 160 5.39 -14.77 3.16
C PRO A 160 4.26 -15.82 3.22
N PHE A 161 4.55 -17.03 2.76
CA PHE A 161 3.59 -18.13 2.79
C PHE A 161 3.40 -18.66 4.22
N PRO A 162 2.16 -19.00 4.62
CA PRO A 162 1.92 -19.69 5.88
C PRO A 162 2.52 -21.10 5.88
N ARG A 163 2.95 -21.56 7.04
CA ARG A 163 3.45 -22.92 7.27
C ARG A 163 2.97 -23.46 8.61
N LEU A 164 3.07 -24.77 8.79
CA LEU A 164 3.01 -25.35 10.12
C LEU A 164 4.15 -24.81 10.98
N THR A 165 3.85 -24.52 12.23
CA THR A 165 4.81 -24.04 13.23
C THR A 165 5.00 -25.06 14.35
N ASP A 166 4.04 -25.97 14.55
CA ASP A 166 4.18 -27.10 15.47
C ASP A 166 3.23 -28.26 15.13
N VAL A 167 3.63 -29.47 15.53
CA VAL A 167 2.81 -30.68 15.56
C VAL A 167 3.08 -31.39 16.89
N ALA A 168 2.20 -31.18 17.87
CA ALA A 168 2.39 -31.65 19.24
C ALA A 168 1.65 -32.97 19.51
N PHE A 169 2.34 -33.87 20.23
CA PHE A 169 1.78 -35.10 20.80
C PHE A 169 1.86 -35.00 22.34
N PRO A 170 0.77 -35.28 23.09
CA PRO A 170 0.80 -35.25 24.54
C PRO A 170 1.44 -36.54 25.06
N ALA A 171 2.77 -36.60 25.10
CA ALA A 171 3.51 -37.68 25.74
C ALA A 171 4.70 -37.14 26.55
N PRO A 172 4.92 -37.59 27.79
CA PRO A 172 6.16 -37.37 28.51
C PRO A 172 7.31 -38.25 27.95
N PRO A 173 8.56 -37.78 27.93
CA PRO A 173 9.00 -36.44 28.33
C PRO A 173 8.70 -35.39 27.24
N ALA A 174 8.42 -34.18 27.69
CA ALA A 174 7.99 -33.05 26.90
C ALA A 174 8.95 -32.71 25.76
N ALA A 175 8.32 -32.32 24.63
CA ALA A 175 8.85 -31.46 23.59
C ALA A 175 10.15 -31.91 22.91
N VAL A 176 10.00 -32.67 21.82
CA VAL A 176 10.87 -32.38 20.67
C VAL A 176 10.51 -30.96 20.28
N ALA A 177 11.46 -30.01 20.37
CA ALA A 177 11.24 -28.65 19.91
C ALA A 177 10.65 -28.69 18.49
N PRO A 178 9.64 -27.87 18.16
CA PRO A 178 9.10 -27.83 16.81
C PRO A 178 10.26 -27.72 15.83
N ALA A 179 10.39 -28.71 14.95
CA ALA A 179 11.47 -28.71 13.98
C ALA A 179 11.35 -27.48 13.08
N PRO A 180 12.45 -26.99 12.50
CA PRO A 180 12.34 -25.96 11.48
C PRO A 180 11.53 -26.54 10.32
N PHE A 181 10.33 -26.02 10.09
CA PHE A 181 9.50 -26.36 8.93
C PHE A 181 10.08 -25.66 7.66
N ASN A 182 11.34 -25.96 7.29
CA ASN A 182 12.05 -25.49 6.09
C ASN A 182 12.49 -26.54 5.00
N ALA A 183 12.29 -27.85 5.17
CA ALA A 183 12.38 -28.93 4.17
C ALA A 183 11.00 -29.42 3.61
N PHE A 184 11.03 -30.24 2.55
CA PHE A 184 9.82 -30.84 1.96
C PHE A 184 9.28 -32.06 2.71
N THR A 185 10.12 -32.74 3.48
CA THR A 185 9.74 -33.92 4.27
C THR A 185 10.54 -33.93 5.56
N TYR A 186 9.86 -34.18 6.68
CA TYR A 186 10.48 -34.36 7.98
C TYR A 186 10.04 -35.68 8.56
N LEU A 187 10.98 -36.37 9.20
CA LEU A 187 10.76 -37.65 9.84
C LEU A 187 11.09 -37.51 11.32
N PHE A 188 10.10 -37.78 12.17
CA PHE A 188 10.25 -37.75 13.62
C PHE A 188 9.89 -39.11 14.19
N ASN A 189 10.69 -39.58 15.14
CA ASN A 189 10.36 -40.75 15.94
C ASN A 189 9.72 -40.28 17.24
N VAL A 190 8.52 -40.78 17.53
CA VAL A 190 7.78 -40.49 18.76
C VAL A 190 7.64 -41.78 19.55
N THR A 191 8.05 -41.76 20.82
CA THR A 191 7.84 -42.89 21.74
C THR A 191 6.56 -42.67 22.52
N LEU A 192 5.62 -43.60 22.43
CA LEU A 192 4.36 -43.57 23.18
C LEU A 192 4.42 -44.48 24.41
N PRO A 193 3.67 -44.19 25.48
CA PRO A 193 3.54 -45.09 26.62
C PRO A 193 3.06 -46.50 26.22
N VAL A 194 3.46 -47.51 26.98
CA VAL A 194 2.99 -48.88 26.78
C VAL A 194 1.47 -48.93 26.94
N GLY A 195 0.79 -49.61 26.00
CA GLY A 195 -0.67 -49.74 25.99
C GLY A 195 -1.41 -48.57 25.35
N THR A 196 -0.73 -47.56 24.81
CA THR A 196 -1.38 -46.48 24.06
C THR A 196 -2.09 -47.03 22.82
N THR A 197 -3.42 -46.82 22.76
CA THR A 197 -4.27 -47.18 21.62
C THR A 197 -4.76 -45.95 20.84
N SER A 198 -4.61 -44.75 21.42
CA SER A 198 -4.97 -43.46 20.81
C SER A 198 -4.06 -42.36 21.36
N VAL A 199 -3.71 -41.40 20.51
CA VAL A 199 -2.92 -40.21 20.89
C VAL A 199 -3.58 -38.97 20.27
N PRO A 200 -3.88 -37.91 21.05
CA PRO A 200 -4.25 -36.62 20.50
C PRO A 200 -3.11 -36.03 19.69
N VAL A 201 -3.42 -35.29 18.63
CA VAL A 201 -2.45 -34.50 17.88
C VAL A 201 -2.97 -33.07 17.83
N THR A 202 -2.10 -32.11 18.14
CA THR A 202 -2.41 -30.68 18.02
C THR A 202 -1.52 -30.07 16.94
N LEU A 203 -2.11 -29.29 16.05
CA LEU A 203 -1.42 -28.61 14.96
C LEU A 203 -1.36 -27.11 15.28
N SER A 204 -0.24 -26.46 14.98
CA SER A 204 -0.12 -25.00 15.02
C SER A 204 0.44 -24.50 13.70
N LYS A 205 0.02 -23.30 13.29
CA LYS A 205 0.44 -22.70 12.03
C LYS A 205 0.59 -21.19 12.13
N ASP A 206 1.31 -20.64 11.15
CA ASP A 206 1.29 -19.21 10.88
C ASP A 206 -0.14 -18.73 10.49
N PRO A 207 -0.46 -17.43 10.70
CA PRO A 207 -1.65 -16.80 10.12
C PRO A 207 -1.74 -17.02 8.60
N GLY A 208 -2.96 -17.01 8.05
CA GLY A 208 -3.21 -17.24 6.62
C GLY A 208 -3.85 -18.59 6.32
N VAL A 209 -4.16 -18.81 5.04
CA VAL A 209 -4.82 -20.04 4.56
C VAL A 209 -3.77 -21.14 4.37
N LEU A 210 -3.89 -22.22 5.13
CA LEU A 210 -3.02 -23.40 5.02
C LEU A 210 -3.87 -24.67 5.16
N ARG A 211 -3.97 -25.44 4.08
CA ARG A 211 -4.64 -26.74 4.10
C ARG A 211 -3.68 -27.82 4.62
N THR A 212 -4.10 -28.55 5.65
CA THR A 212 -3.36 -29.71 6.17
C THR A 212 -4.24 -30.94 6.17
N ASP A 213 -3.75 -32.03 5.59
CA ASP A 213 -4.42 -33.33 5.61
C ASP A 213 -3.61 -34.28 6.51
N VAL A 214 -4.28 -35.02 7.40
CA VAL A 214 -3.62 -36.00 8.28
C VAL A 214 -4.07 -37.40 7.91
N THR A 215 -3.10 -38.25 7.57
CA THR A 215 -3.32 -39.66 7.24
C THR A 215 -2.60 -40.54 8.25
N TYR A 216 -3.30 -41.51 8.82
CA TYR A 216 -2.69 -42.60 9.58
C TYR A 216 -2.28 -43.71 8.62
N VAL A 217 -1.02 -44.12 8.68
CA VAL A 217 -0.45 -45.21 7.88
C VAL A 217 -0.15 -46.39 8.80
N GLY A 218 -0.97 -47.43 8.74
CA GLY A 218 -0.83 -48.61 9.58
C GLY A 218 0.13 -49.63 8.97
N VAL A 219 1.40 -49.60 9.36
CA VAL A 219 2.41 -50.54 8.82
C VAL A 219 2.09 -51.99 9.21
N ALA A 220 1.74 -52.24 10.47
CA ALA A 220 1.44 -53.59 10.97
C ALA A 220 0.09 -54.12 10.49
N SER A 221 -0.92 -53.24 10.35
CA SER A 221 -2.26 -53.61 9.86
C SER A 221 -2.37 -53.63 8.34
N GLY A 222 -1.43 -53.00 7.63
CA GLY A 222 -1.47 -52.80 6.17
C GLY A 222 -2.53 -51.80 5.70
N ALA A 223 -3.21 -51.10 6.62
CA ALA A 223 -4.33 -50.22 6.31
C ALA A 223 -4.01 -48.75 6.59
N ASN A 224 -4.25 -47.90 5.59
CA ASN A 224 -4.20 -46.45 5.74
C ASN A 224 -5.61 -45.93 6.01
N ARG A 225 -5.71 -44.85 6.79
CA ARG A 225 -6.97 -44.12 6.96
C ARG A 225 -6.72 -42.62 6.99
N THR A 226 -7.60 -41.86 6.36
CA THR A 226 -7.65 -40.42 6.54
C THR A 226 -8.15 -40.13 7.95
N VAL A 227 -7.39 -39.34 8.71
CA VAL A 227 -7.78 -38.87 10.04
C VAL A 227 -8.59 -37.59 9.89
N CYS A 228 -8.11 -36.65 9.07
CA CYS A 228 -8.84 -35.47 8.65
C CYS A 228 -8.33 -34.97 7.29
N GLU A 229 -9.22 -34.32 6.55
CA GLU A 229 -8.91 -33.51 5.36
C GLU A 229 -9.20 -32.06 5.72
N ASP A 230 -8.32 -31.15 5.33
CA ASP A 230 -8.34 -29.74 5.71
C ASP A 230 -8.58 -29.55 7.23
N CYS A 231 -7.69 -30.17 8.00
CA CYS A 231 -7.79 -30.27 9.44
C CYS A 231 -7.90 -28.88 10.10
N PRO A 232 -8.80 -28.70 11.08
CA PRO A 232 -8.87 -27.47 11.85
C PRO A 232 -7.61 -27.29 12.71
N TYR A 233 -7.28 -26.03 12.99
CA TYR A 233 -6.18 -25.61 13.88
C TYR A 233 -6.74 -25.02 15.17
#